data_AF-A0A1M6S7R5-F1
#
_entry.id   AF-A0A1M6S7R5-F1
#
_cell.length_a   1.000
_cell.length_b   1.000
_cell.length_c   1.000
_cell.angle_alpha   90.00
_cell.angle_beta   90.00
_cell.angle_gamma   90.00
#
_symmetry.space_group_name_H-M   'P 1'
#
loop_
_entity.id
_entity.type
_entity.pdbx_description
1 polymer ?
#
loop_
_entity_poly.entity_id
_entity_poly.type
_entity_poly.pdbx_seq_one_letter_code
_entity_poly.pdbx_strand_id
1 'polypeptide(L)'
;MAYRVIMQEIVRRRPKWLIRFLLSLSPDIYDSKQSFTDAKKSIADIAKTIDETQLKIKKSRLHIIEESERISILSAKAYPYVHFYIDHNDHDFDNESEL
;
A
#
# COMPACT_ATOMS: atom_id res chain seq x y z
N MET A 1 1.42 -0.38 21.32
CA MET A 1 1.76 0.13 19.99
C MET A 1 0.94 -0.63 18.98
N ALA A 2 -0.09 0.03 18.46
CA ALA A 2 -0.85 -0.50 17.33
C ALA A 2 -0.18 0.00 16.04
N TYR A 3 -0.05 -0.90 15.07
CA TYR A 3 0.49 -0.56 13.75
C TYR A 3 -0.64 -0.64 12.73
N ARG A 4 -0.46 0.02 11.59
CA ARG A 4 -1.35 -0.13 10.44
C ARG A 4 -0.54 -0.03 9.17
N VAL A 5 -1.00 -0.68 8.11
CA VAL A 5 -0.49 -0.40 6.78
C VAL A 5 -1.34 0.72 6.19
N ILE A 6 -0.72 1.82 5.80
CA ILE A 6 -1.40 2.92 5.11
C ILE A 6 -1.22 2.74 3.61
N MET A 7 -2.32 2.91 2.87
CA MET A 7 -2.27 3.10 1.42
C MET A 7 -2.33 4.59 1.10
N GLN A 8 -1.30 5.11 0.42
CA GLN A 8 -1.26 6.48 -0.07
C GLN A 8 -1.24 6.51 -1.60
N GLU A 9 -2.36 6.91 -2.21
CA GLU A 9 -2.42 7.17 -3.66
C GLU A 9 -1.97 8.60 -3.98
N ILE A 10 -1.02 8.73 -4.93
CA ILE A 10 -0.44 10.04 -5.30
C ILE A 10 -1.03 10.59 -6.61
N VAL A 11 -1.67 9.75 -7.42
CA VAL A 11 -2.19 10.17 -8.73
C VAL A 11 -3.55 10.83 -8.68
N ARG A 12 -3.69 11.94 -9.41
CA ARG A 12 -4.99 12.62 -9.62
C ARG A 12 -5.98 11.80 -10.45
N ARG A 13 -5.50 10.94 -11.35
CA ARG A 13 -6.35 10.11 -12.22
C ARG A 13 -5.85 8.67 -12.23
N ARG A 14 -6.65 7.77 -11.65
CA ARG A 14 -6.32 6.35 -11.52
C ARG A 14 -6.33 5.67 -12.89
N PRO A 15 -5.21 5.08 -13.35
CA PRO A 15 -5.24 4.24 -14.53
C PRO A 15 -6.02 2.95 -14.23
N LYS A 16 -6.69 2.37 -15.24
CA LYS A 16 -7.53 1.17 -15.07
C LYS A 16 -6.82 0.00 -14.39
N TRP A 17 -5.51 -0.16 -14.62
CA TRP A 17 -4.73 -1.22 -13.99
C TRP A 17 -4.59 -1.00 -12.48
N LEU A 18 -4.43 0.25 -12.03
CA LEU A 18 -4.29 0.57 -10.61
C LEU A 18 -5.60 0.27 -9.89
N ILE A 19 -6.73 0.66 -10.48
CA ILE A 19 -8.06 0.33 -9.94
C ILE A 19 -8.22 -1.19 -9.77
N ARG A 20 -7.91 -1.97 -10.80
CA ARG A 20 -8.01 -3.44 -10.74
C ARG A 20 -7.08 -4.06 -9.71
N PHE A 21 -5.86 -3.54 -9.60
CA PHE A 21 -4.89 -3.98 -8.61
C PHE A 21 -5.39 -3.68 -7.19
N LEU A 22 -5.84 -2.46 -6.91
CA LEU A 22 -6.37 -2.10 -5.59
C LEU A 22 -7.62 -2.92 -5.21
N LEU A 23 -8.49 -3.24 -6.19
CA LEU A 23 -9.64 -4.13 -5.98
C LEU A 23 -9.24 -5.60 -5.77
N SER A 24 -8.02 -6.00 -6.13
CA SER A 24 -7.53 -7.37 -5.87
C SER A 24 -6.89 -7.52 -4.49
N LEU A 25 -6.60 -6.41 -3.80
CA LEU A 25 -6.14 -6.44 -2.42
C LEU A 25 -7.33 -6.72 -1.50
N SER A 26 -7.12 -7.54 -0.47
CA SER A 26 -8.12 -7.70 0.59
C SER A 26 -8.30 -6.36 1.33
N PRO A 27 -9.54 -5.94 1.62
CA PRO A 27 -9.81 -4.67 2.31
C PRO A 27 -9.20 -4.61 3.71
N ASP A 28 -8.94 -5.75 4.35
CA ASP A 28 -8.42 -5.80 5.72
C ASP A 28 -6.88 -5.57 5.81
N ILE A 29 -6.19 -5.57 4.67
CA ILE A 29 -4.72 -5.50 4.57
C ILE A 29 -4.18 -4.10 4.96
N TYR A 30 -4.98 -3.05 4.79
CA TYR A 30 -4.61 -1.67 5.10
C TYR A 30 -5.68 -0.99 5.95
N ASP A 31 -5.31 0.09 6.63
CA ASP A 31 -6.15 0.89 7.53
C ASP A 31 -6.78 0.17 8.74
N SER A 32 -6.36 -1.08 9.01
CA SER A 32 -6.70 -1.82 10.23
C SER A 32 -5.58 -1.72 11.27
N LYS A 33 -5.97 -1.52 12.55
CA LYS A 33 -5.04 -1.61 13.69
C LYS A 33 -4.65 -3.08 13.86
N GLN A 34 -3.35 -3.35 13.83
CA GLN A 34 -2.80 -4.69 13.86
C GLN A 34 -1.46 -4.73 14.61
N SER A 35 -0.97 -5.93 14.91
CA SER A 35 0.38 -6.08 15.45
C SER A 35 1.42 -5.74 14.38
N PHE A 36 2.65 -5.43 14.78
CA PHE A 36 3.72 -5.16 13.83
C PHE A 36 3.99 -6.36 12.90
N THR A 37 3.92 -7.58 13.44
CA THR A 37 4.10 -8.82 12.68
C THR A 37 3.01 -8.97 11.62
N ASP A 38 1.76 -8.64 11.96
CA ASP A 38 0.64 -8.68 11.02
C ASP A 38 0.76 -7.56 9.97
N ALA A 39 1.23 -6.37 10.34
CA ALA A 39 1.50 -5.30 9.40
C ALA A 39 2.59 -5.69 8.37
N LYS A 40 3.65 -6.37 8.83
CA LYS A 40 4.67 -6.93 7.93
C LYS A 40 4.12 -8.01 7.01
N LYS A 41 3.24 -8.86 7.53
CA LYS A 41 2.54 -9.86 6.72
C LYS A 41 1.66 -9.19 5.67
N SER A 42 0.94 -8.13 6.03
CA SER A 42 0.13 -7.34 5.10
C SER A 42 0.96 -6.74 3.97
N ILE A 43 2.15 -6.19 4.26
CA ILE A 43 3.11 -5.74 3.24
C ILE A 43 3.54 -6.91 2.33
N ALA A 44 3.87 -8.07 2.90
CA ALA A 44 4.26 -9.24 2.12
C ALA A 44 3.12 -9.77 1.23
N ASP A 45 1.87 -9.74 1.72
CA ASP A 45 0.69 -10.13 0.95
C ASP A 45 0.45 -9.17 -0.22
N ILE A 46 0.68 -7.86 -0.05
CA ILE A 46 0.63 -6.89 -1.15
C ILE A 46 1.69 -7.22 -2.22
N ALA A 47 2.93 -7.52 -1.82
CA ALA A 47 3.99 -7.92 -2.75
C ALA A 47 3.60 -9.19 -3.53
N LYS A 48 2.99 -10.17 -2.84
CA LYS A 48 2.46 -11.39 -3.47
C LYS A 48 1.38 -11.08 -4.50
N THR A 49 0.42 -10.20 -4.17
CA THR A 49 -0.63 -9.78 -5.12
C THR A 49 -0.05 -9.06 -6.34
N ILE A 50 1.00 -8.25 -6.17
CA ILE A 50 1.71 -7.61 -7.30
C ILE A 50 2.25 -8.66 -8.28
N ASP A 51 2.82 -9.74 -7.76
CA ASP A 51 3.37 -10.84 -8.56
C ASP A 51 2.26 -11.66 -9.23
N GLU A 52 1.20 -12.01 -8.49
CA GLU A 52 0.05 -12.79 -8.98
C GLU A 52 -0.74 -12.04 -10.06
N THR A 53 -0.90 -10.72 -9.91
CA THR A 53 -1.53 -9.88 -10.93
C THR A 53 -0.64 -9.68 -12.16
N GLN A 54 0.58 -10.25 -12.14
CA GLN A 54 1.61 -10.09 -13.16
C GLN A 54 1.90 -8.61 -13.45
N LEU A 55 1.79 -7.75 -12.44
CA LEU A 55 1.91 -6.31 -12.63
C LEU A 55 3.31 -5.96 -13.13
N LYS A 56 4.34 -6.59 -12.55
CA LYS A 56 5.75 -6.48 -12.97
C LYS A 56 5.96 -6.87 -14.45
N ILE A 57 5.25 -7.89 -14.93
CA ILE A 57 5.44 -8.47 -16.27
C ILE A 57 4.61 -7.71 -17.33
N LYS A 58 3.31 -7.52 -17.08
CA LYS A 58 2.38 -6.88 -18.01
C LYS A 58 2.60 -5.37 -18.14
N LYS A 59 3.25 -4.76 -17.15
CA LYS A 59 3.57 -3.35 -17.13
C LYS A 59 5.06 -3.16 -16.94
N SER A 60 5.85 -3.59 -17.92
CA SER A 60 7.30 -3.32 -18.02
C SER A 60 7.71 -1.84 -17.90
N ARG A 61 6.72 -0.93 -17.86
CA ARG A 61 6.86 0.51 -17.62
C ARG A 61 6.51 0.93 -16.19
N LEU A 62 6.41 0.01 -15.24
CA LEU A 62 6.27 0.30 -13.81
C LEU A 62 7.56 -0.10 -13.10
N HIS A 63 7.97 0.75 -12.16
CA HIS A 63 9.02 0.43 -11.21
C HIS A 63 8.35 0.10 -9.88
N ILE A 64 8.71 -1.04 -9.30
CA ILE A 64 8.19 -1.47 -8.01
C ILE A 64 9.38 -1.54 -7.07
N ILE A 65 9.30 -0.78 -5.98
CA ILE A 65 10.31 -0.76 -4.91
C ILE A 65 9.67 -1.47 -3.73
N GLU A 66 10.30 -2.57 -3.29
CA GLU A 66 9.87 -3.39 -2.17
C GLU A 66 10.93 -3.29 -1.07
N GLU A 67 10.54 -2.70 0.05
CA GLU A 67 11.32 -2.60 1.28
C GLU A 67 10.59 -3.37 2.38
N SER A 68 11.27 -3.67 3.50
CA SER A 68 10.71 -4.51 4.57
C SER A 68 9.39 -4.03 5.16
N GLU A 69 9.08 -2.73 5.02
CA GLU A 69 7.91 -2.08 5.63
C GLU A 69 7.21 -1.14 4.66
N ARG A 70 7.59 -1.16 3.38
CA ARG A 70 7.08 -0.24 2.37
C ARG A 70 7.10 -0.86 0.98
N ILE A 71 6.03 -0.63 0.22
CA ILE A 71 5.98 -0.92 -1.21
C ILE A 71 5.61 0.36 -1.94
N SER A 72 6.33 0.64 -3.02
CA SER A 72 6.07 1.79 -3.89
C SER A 72 5.91 1.34 -5.33
N ILE A 73 4.79 1.71 -5.96
CA ILE A 73 4.57 1.46 -7.39
C ILE A 73 4.70 2.81 -8.11
N LEU A 74 5.68 2.90 -8.99
CA LEU A 74 6.01 4.10 -9.76
C LEU A 74 5.86 3.85 -11.25
N SER A 75 5.69 4.93 -12.01
CA SER A 75 5.81 4.92 -13.47
C SER A 75 7.26 4.73 -13.90
N ALA A 76 7.47 4.44 -15.19
CA ALA A 76 8.79 4.36 -15.82
C ALA A 76 9.64 5.64 -15.67
N LYS A 77 9.00 6.78 -15.37
CA LYS A 77 9.69 8.06 -15.10
C LYS A 77 9.88 8.32 -13.60
N ALA A 78 9.72 7.30 -12.76
CA ALA A 78 9.78 7.38 -11.31
C ALA A 78 8.71 8.29 -10.64
N TYR A 79 7.64 8.66 -11.34
CA TYR A 79 6.49 9.28 -10.68
C TYR A 79 5.67 8.23 -9.91
N PRO A 80 5.40 8.43 -8.61
CA PRO A 80 4.68 7.46 -7.80
C PRO A 80 3.19 7.40 -8.17
N TYR A 81 2.65 6.19 -8.21
CA TYR A 81 1.21 5.93 -8.29
C TYR A 81 0.61 5.74 -6.91
N VAL A 82 1.18 4.83 -6.14
CA VAL A 82 0.70 4.44 -4.83
C VAL A 82 1.87 3.95 -3.97
N HIS A 83 1.78 4.23 -2.67
CA HIS A 83 2.63 3.66 -1.64
C HIS A 83 1.79 2.87 -0.65
N PHE A 84 2.37 1.79 -0.15
CA PHE A 84 1.91 1.07 1.03
C PHE A 84 3.04 1.13 2.05
N TYR A 85 2.76 1.50 3.29
CA TYR A 85 3.80 1.54 4.31
C TYR A 85 3.23 1.29 5.70
N ILE A 86 4.05 0.73 6.59
CA ILE A 86 3.68 0.57 7.99
C ILE A 86 3.80 1.94 8.68
N ASP A 87 2.69 2.40 9.26
CA ASP A 87 2.67 3.57 10.13
C ASP A 87 3.12 3.17 11.54
N HIS A 88 4.14 3.88 12.02
CA HIS A 88 4.72 3.71 13.36
C HIS A 88 4.23 4.75 14.35
N ASN A 89 3.48 5.76 13.89
CA ASN A 89 2.97 6.81 14.76
C ASN A 89 1.63 6.37 15.37
N ASP A 90 1.67 5.97 16.63
CA ASP A 90 0.51 5.80 17.53
C ASP A 90 0.05 7.17 18.07
N HIS A 91 0.07 8.23 17.25
CA HIS A 91 -0.38 9.56 17.68
C HIS A 91 -1.88 9.70 17.46
N ASP A 92 -2.61 9.49 18.56
CA ASP A 92 -3.90 10.13 18.89
C ASP A 92 -4.92 10.21 17.74
N PHE A 93 -5.60 9.10 17.47
CA PHE A 93 -6.89 9.16 16.76
C PHE A 93 -8.09 9.34 17.71
N ASP A 94 -7.87 9.50 19.01
CA ASP A 94 -8.89 9.92 19.98
C ASP A 94 -8.96 11.46 20.12
N ASN A 95 -8.62 12.19 19.05
CA ASN A 95 -8.88 13.61 18.93
C ASN A 95 -9.83 13.87 17.75
N GLU A 96 -10.98 13.21 17.78
CA GLU A 96 -12.22 13.94 17.51
C GLU A 96 -12.39 14.95 18.66
N SER A 97 -11.74 16.10 18.54
CA SER A 97 -12.01 17.24 19.41
C SER A 97 -13.47 17.66 19.22
N GLU A 98 -14.22 17.56 20.32
CA GLU A 98 -15.26 18.47 20.79
C GLU A 98 -16.21 19.07 19.73
N LEU A 99 -17.47 18.61 19.77
CA LEU A 99 -18.63 19.47 20.07
C LEU A 99 -19.77 18.64 20.66
#